data_AF-A0A931VZK2-F1
#
_entry.id   AF-A0A931VZK2-F1
#
_cell.length_a   1.000
_cell.length_b   1.000
_cell.length_c   1.000
_cell.angle_alpha   90.00
_cell.angle_beta   90.00
_cell.angle_gamma   90.00
#
_symmetry.space_group_name_H-M   'P 1'
#
loop_
_entity.id
_entity.type
_entity.pdbx_description
1 polymer ?
#
loop_
_entity_poly.entity_id
_entity_poly.type
_entity_poly.pdbx_seq_one_letter_code
_entity_poly.pdbx_strand_id
1 'polypeptide(L)' 'MSEANWLGTSYPHPDSLPPERWEKMQRTGETREQYEAMVRERSLRDQTAPKAGELAPDFEIERLTPAGKRTGEMFRLSSA' A
#
# COMPACT_ATOMS: atom_id res chain seq x y z
N MET A 1 -7.28 11.62 -18.10
CA MET A 1 -5.84 11.84 -17.91
C MET A 1 -5.48 11.18 -16.60
N SER A 2 -4.73 10.08 -16.61
CA SER A 2 -4.29 9.45 -15.36
C SER A 2 -3.37 10.43 -14.65
N GLU A 3 -3.68 10.78 -13.41
CA GLU A 3 -2.76 11.52 -12.54
C GLU A 3 -1.38 10.86 -12.62
N ALA A 4 -0.33 11.65 -12.80
CA ALA A 4 1.01 11.12 -12.90
C ALA A 4 1.39 10.43 -11.59
N ASN A 5 1.43 9.10 -11.60
CA ASN A 5 1.86 8.27 -10.48
C ASN A 5 3.30 8.63 -10.11
N TRP A 6 3.48 9.47 -9.09
CA TRP A 6 4.79 9.92 -8.70
C TRP A 6 5.59 8.74 -8.14
N LEU A 7 6.79 8.53 -8.72
CA LEU A 7 7.66 7.39 -8.42
C LEU A 7 6.99 6.02 -8.64
N GLY A 8 5.99 5.93 -9.53
CA GLY A 8 5.29 4.68 -9.82
C GLY A 8 4.38 4.20 -8.69
N THR A 9 4.10 5.04 -7.69
CA THR A 9 3.19 4.77 -6.58
C THR A 9 1.80 5.37 -6.84
N SER A 10 0.80 5.01 -6.04
CA SER A 10 -0.53 5.65 -6.08
C SER A 10 -0.58 7.01 -5.38
N TYR A 11 0.57 7.56 -4.93
CA TYR A 11 0.63 8.85 -4.27
C TYR A 11 0.87 9.96 -5.32
N PRO A 12 0.17 11.11 -5.21
CA PRO A 12 0.39 12.24 -6.10
C PRO A 12 1.75 12.90 -5.84
N HIS A 13 2.23 13.68 -6.81
CA HIS A 13 3.38 14.56 -6.60
C HIS A 13 3.05 15.58 -5.47
N PRO A 14 4.01 15.94 -4.59
CA PRO A 14 3.76 16.90 -3.52
C PRO A 14 3.25 18.27 -4.02
N ASP A 15 3.69 18.70 -5.20
CA ASP A 15 3.19 19.95 -5.82
C ASP A 15 1.77 19.84 -6.39
N SER A 16 1.24 18.63 -6.54
CA SER A 16 -0.13 18.38 -6.98
C SER A 16 -1.10 18.21 -5.81
N LEU A 17 -0.61 18.25 -4.57
CA LEU A 17 -1.46 18.14 -3.39
C LEU A 17 -2.22 19.46 -3.15
N PRO A 18 -3.55 19.40 -2.92
CA PRO A 18 -4.33 20.59 -2.64
C PRO A 18 -3.94 21.17 -1.26
N PRO A 19 -4.01 22.50 -1.06
CA PRO A 19 -3.61 23.15 0.19
C PRO A 19 -4.27 22.56 1.44
N GLU A 20 -5.54 22.17 1.35
CA GLU A 20 -6.31 21.60 2.46
C GLU A 20 -5.72 20.25 2.93
N ARG A 21 -5.11 19.50 2.00
CA ARG A 21 -4.42 18.24 2.31
C ARG A 21 -3.11 18.51 3.04
N TRP A 22 -2.37 19.54 2.66
CA TRP A 22 -1.17 19.97 3.38
C TRP A 22 -1.50 20.46 4.79
N GLU A 23 -2.55 21.26 4.95
CA GLU A 23 -3.01 21.71 6.27
C GLU A 23 -3.36 20.54 7.18
N LYS A 24 -4.06 19.52 6.64
CA LYS A 24 -4.39 18.32 7.41
C LYS A 24 -3.15 17.56 7.86
N MET A 25 -2.16 17.38 6.98
CA MET A 25 -0.90 16.71 7.28
C MET A 25 -0.09 17.48 8.33
N GLN A 26 -0.04 18.81 8.22
CA GLN A 26 0.63 19.66 9.22
C GLN A 26 -0.01 19.55 10.60
N ARG A 27 -1.34 19.42 10.70
CA ARG A 27 -2.03 19.19 11.98
C ARG A 27 -1.65 17.88 12.64
N THR A 28 -1.27 16.86 11.86
CA THR A 28 -0.74 15.59 12.37
C THR A 28 0.78 15.60 12.54
N GLY A 29 1.44 16.74 12.32
CA GLY A 29 2.90 16.90 12.43
C GLY A 29 3.69 16.40 11.24
N GLU A 30 3.03 16.06 10.13
CA GLU A 30 3.70 15.61 8.90
C GLU A 30 4.19 16.82 8.08
N THR A 31 5.48 16.85 7.78
CA THR A 31 6.10 17.83 6.90
C THR A 31 6.11 17.34 5.44
N ARG A 32 6.40 18.26 4.52
CA ARG A 32 6.59 17.91 3.11
C ARG A 32 7.71 16.89 2.92
N GLU A 33 8.83 17.10 3.58
CA GLU A 33 10.01 16.23 3.47
C GLU A 33 9.70 14.82 3.97
N GLN A 34 8.90 14.70 5.05
CA GLN A 34 8.43 13.42 5.56
C GLN A 34 7.49 12.72 4.58
N TYR A 35 6.57 13.46 3.96
CA TYR A 35 5.72 12.93 2.90
C TYR A 35 6.56 12.41 1.72
N GLU A 36 7.52 13.20 1.24
CA GLU A 36 8.39 12.80 0.13
C GLU A 36 9.23 11.57 0.48
N ALA A 37 9.78 11.50 1.70
CA ALA A 37 10.53 10.35 2.18
C ALA A 37 9.67 9.08 2.23
N MET A 38 8.43 9.19 2.77
CA MET A 38 7.47 8.10 2.81
C MET A 38 7.13 7.58 1.41
N VAL A 39 6.88 8.46 0.43
CA VAL A 39 6.58 8.02 -0.94
C VAL A 39 7.79 7.37 -1.61
N ARG A 40 9.02 7.88 -1.39
CA ARG A 40 10.24 7.23 -1.89
C ARG A 40 10.42 5.83 -1.32
N GLU A 41 10.25 5.66 0.00
CA GLU A 41 10.30 4.34 0.64
C GLU A 41 9.23 3.40 0.08
N ARG A 42 8.01 3.91 -0.13
CA ARG A 42 6.93 3.15 -0.76
C ARG A 42 7.30 2.70 -2.17
N SER A 43 7.87 3.59 -2.99
CA SER A 43 8.29 3.25 -4.35
C SER A 43 9.30 2.10 -4.37
N LEU A 44 10.28 2.11 -3.46
CA LEU A 44 11.25 1.02 -3.34
C LEU A 44 10.59 -0.30 -2.96
N ARG A 45 9.63 -0.29 -2.02
CA ARG A 45 8.87 -1.51 -1.65
C ARG A 45 8.01 -2.04 -2.79
N ASP A 46 7.39 -1.15 -3.56
CA ASP A 46 6.51 -1.53 -4.68
C ASP A 46 7.27 -2.14 -5.86
N GLN A 47 8.61 -1.99 -5.94
CA GLN A 47 9.44 -2.64 -6.96
C GLN A 47 9.50 -4.16 -6.82
N THR A 48 9.40 -4.68 -5.59
CA THR A 48 9.44 -6.13 -5.33
C THR A 48 8.08 -6.73 -5.00
N ALA A 49 7.03 -5.89 -4.94
CA ALA A 49 5.68 -6.33 -4.67
C ALA A 49 5.08 -7.08 -5.89
N PRO A 50 4.39 -8.22 -5.68
CA PRO A 50 3.67 -8.91 -6.74
C PRO A 50 2.68 -7.98 -7.44
N LYS A 51 2.62 -8.04 -8.76
CA LYS A 51 1.65 -7.29 -9.57
C LYS A 51 0.32 -8.02 -9.64
N ALA A 52 -0.74 -7.29 -9.97
CA ALA A 52 -2.05 -7.89 -10.16
C ALA A 52 -1.98 -8.97 -11.25
N GLY A 53 -2.39 -10.19 -10.91
CA GLY A 53 -2.31 -11.37 -11.80
C GLY A 53 -1.05 -12.21 -11.63
N GLU A 54 -0.04 -11.74 -10.89
CA GLU A 54 1.08 -12.58 -10.46
C GLU A 54 0.66 -13.50 -9.31
N LEU A 55 1.37 -14.62 -9.14
CA LEU A 55 1.13 -15.53 -8.04
C LEU A 55 1.31 -14.79 -6.71
N ALA A 56 0.41 -15.06 -5.76
CA ALA A 56 0.61 -14.63 -4.40
C ALA A 56 1.93 -15.21 -3.87
N PRO A 57 2.65 -14.50 -2.98
CA PRO A 57 3.84 -15.07 -2.38
C PRO A 57 3.47 -16.30 -1.52
N ASP A 58 4.48 -17.08 -1.19
CA ASP A 58 4.33 -18.29 -0.40
C ASP A 58 3.94 -17.98 1.05
N PHE A 59 2.64 -18.01 1.31
CA PHE A 59 2.04 -17.85 2.62
C PHE A 59 1.05 -18.97 2.91
N GLU A 60 1.11 -19.52 4.12
CA GLU A 60 0.06 -20.38 4.66
C GLU A 60 -0.84 -19.54 5.57
N ILE A 61 -2.15 -19.61 5.33
CA ILE A 61 -3.15 -18.88 6.11
C ILE A 61 -4.24 -19.83 6.60
N GLU A 62 -4.79 -19.52 7.77
CA GLU A 62 -5.91 -20.28 8.34
C GLU A 62 -7.24 -19.77 7.79
N ARG A 63 -8.08 -20.66 7.29
CA ARG A 63 -9.44 -20.33 6.88
C ARG A 63 -10.28 -20.01 8.12
N LEU A 64 -11.01 -18.91 8.06
CA LEU A 64 -11.98 -18.56 9.10
C LEU A 64 -13.38 -19.00 8.70
N THR A 65 -14.20 -19.34 9.69
CA THR A 65 -15.65 -19.49 9.51
C THR A 65 -16.27 -18.15 9.06
N PRO A 66 -17.50 -18.15 8.50
CA PRO A 66 -18.22 -16.91 8.20
C PRO A 66 -18.42 -15.99 9.43
N ALA A 67 -18.39 -16.55 10.63
CA ALA A 67 -18.46 -15.80 11.89
C ALA A 67 -17.09 -15.34 12.42
N GLY A 68 -16.00 -15.50 11.65
CA GLY A 68 -14.64 -15.10 12.02
C GLY A 68 -13.93 -16.03 13.01
N LYS A 69 -14.52 -17.19 13.35
CA LYS A 69 -13.86 -18.19 14.21
C LYS A 69 -12.80 -18.98 13.45
N ARG A 70 -11.72 -19.33 14.15
CA ARG A 70 -10.65 -20.25 13.73
C ARG A 70 -11.21 -21.63 13.38
N THR A 71 -10.69 -22.25 12.33
CA THR A 71 -11.11 -23.59 11.87
C THR A 71 -10.01 -24.64 11.99
N GLY A 72 -8.74 -24.21 12.06
CA GLY A 72 -7.57 -25.09 11.94
C GLY A 72 -7.27 -25.57 10.51
N GLU A 73 -8.12 -25.24 9.52
CA GLU A 73 -7.89 -25.55 8.10
C GLU A 73 -6.91 -24.53 7.51
N MET A 74 -5.70 -24.98 7.19
CA MET A 74 -4.67 -24.16 6.56
C MET A 74 -4.73 -24.31 5.04
N PHE A 75 -4.49 -23.22 4.30
CA PHE A 75 -4.26 -23.29 2.86
C PHE A 75 -3.13 -22.35 2.44
N ARG A 76 -2.46 -22.71 1.35
CA ARG A 76 -1.35 -21.94 0.78
C ARG A 76 -1.87 -21.01 -0.30
N LEU A 77 -1.62 -19.71 -0.15
CA LEU A 77 -2.12 -18.68 -1.07
C LEU A 77 -1.55 -18.80 -2.48
N SER A 78 -0.32 -19.27 -2.62
CA SER A 78 0.35 -19.44 -3.92
C SER A 78 -0.13 -20.65 -4.72
N SER A 79 -1.01 -21.49 -4.17
CA SER A 79 -1.56 -22.69 -4.81
C SER A 79 -3.08 -22.66 -5.00
N ALA A 80 -3.71 -21.49 -4.79
CA ALA A 80 -5.16 -21.30 -4.88
C ALA A 80 -5.61 -20.96 -6.32
#